data_AF-A0A939C6I2-F1
#
_entry.id   AF-A0A939C6I2-F1
#
_cell.length_a   1.000
_cell.length_b   1.000
_cell.length_c   1.000
_cell.angle_alpha   90.00
_cell.angle_beta   90.00
_cell.angle_gamma   90.00
#
_symmetry.space_group_name_H-M   'P 1'
#
loop_
_entity.id
_entity.type
_entity.pdbx_description
1 polymer ?
#
loop_
_entity_poly.entity_id
_entity_poly.type
_entity_poly.pdbx_seq_one_letter_code
_entity_poly.pdbx_strand_id
1 'polypeptide(L)' 'MIYVKKNVRVLPDDTDAFGRLNWIAYVRYCEEGEAGLMELLGFSVMRFYRAQRISFPRRAAIFEYFSPVSP' A
#
# COMPACT_ATOMS: atom_id res chain seq x y z
N MET A 1 -0.40 -9.53 -17.46
CA MET A 1 -0.01 -8.89 -16.18
C MET A 1 -1.05 -9.28 -15.14
N ILE A 2 -0.64 -9.91 -14.04
CA ILE A 2 -1.57 -10.23 -12.95
C ILE A 2 -1.80 -8.94 -12.17
N TYR A 3 -3.05 -8.54 -11.97
CA TYR A 3 -3.42 -7.39 -11.15
C TYR A 3 -4.57 -7.76 -10.23
N VAL A 4 -4.58 -7.14 -9.04
CA VAL A 4 -5.64 -7.32 -8.05
C VAL A 4 -6.20 -5.95 -7.74
N LYS A 5 -7.52 -5.79 -7.94
CA LYS A 5 -8.23 -4.58 -7.52
C LYS A 5 -8.56 -4.71 -6.04
N LYS A 6 -8.01 -3.82 -5.23
CA LYS A 6 -8.38 -3.66 -3.82
C LYS A 6 -9.13 -2.34 -3.66
N ASN A 7 -10.36 -2.39 -3.16
CA ASN A 7 -11.08 -1.18 -2.80
C ASN A 7 -10.60 -0.76 -1.41
N VAL A 8 -10.05 0.46 -1.31
CA VAL A 8 -9.56 1.03 -0.06
C VAL A 8 -10.46 2.19 0.32
N ARG A 9 -10.91 2.21 1.57
CA ARG A 9 -11.67 3.33 2.13
C ARG A 9 -10.69 4.38 2.65
N VAL A 10 -10.85 5.62 2.18
CA VAL A 10 -10.10 6.75 2.73
C VAL A 10 -10.64 7.06 4.13
N LEU A 11 -9.76 7.09 5.12
CA LEU A 11 -10.11 7.45 6.50
C LEU A 11 -9.80 8.93 6.77
N PRO A 12 -10.47 9.58 7.72
CA PRO A 12 -10.15 10.96 8.09
C PRO A 12 -8.67 11.17 8.44
N ASP A 13 -8.06 10.21 9.15
CA ASP A 13 -6.65 10.24 9.55
C ASP A 13 -5.67 10.14 8.37
N ASP A 14 -6.15 9.74 7.19
CA ASP A 14 -5.35 9.66 5.97
C ASP A 14 -5.34 10.97 5.18
N THR A 15 -6.10 11.97 5.63
CA THR A 15 -6.22 13.26 4.96
C THR A 15 -5.27 14.31 5.53
N ASP A 16 -4.88 15.27 4.68
CA ASP A 16 -4.15 16.47 5.05
C ASP A 16 -5.09 17.56 5.61
N ALA A 17 -4.53 18.72 5.97
CA ALA A 17 -5.29 19.85 6.50
C ALA A 17 -6.36 20.40 5.52
N PHE A 18 -6.31 20.03 4.24
CA PHE A 18 -7.27 20.43 3.21
C PHE A 18 -8.32 19.34 2.92
N GLY A 19 -8.34 18.25 3.70
CA GLY A 19 -9.26 17.13 3.50
C GLY A 19 -8.94 16.29 2.26
N ARG A 20 -7.69 16.32 1.79
CA ARG A 20 -7.21 15.52 0.65
C ARG A 20 -6.34 14.39 1.15
N LEU A 21 -6.34 13.26 0.45
CA LEU A 21 -5.49 12.13 0.79
C LEU A 21 -4.01 12.57 0.86
N ASN A 22 -3.37 12.32 1.99
CA ASN A 22 -1.98 12.64 2.21
C ASN A 22 -1.08 11.69 1.39
N TRP A 23 0.02 12.20 0.82
CA TRP A 23 0.99 11.40 0.06
C TRP A 23 1.49 10.16 0.81
N ILE A 24 1.61 10.22 2.15
CA ILE A 24 2.02 9.08 2.99
C ILE A 24 0.98 7.95 2.91
N ALA A 25 -0.30 8.29 2.86
CA ALA A 25 -1.38 7.30 2.76
C ALA A 25 -1.35 6.57 1.41
N TYR A 26 -0.98 7.25 0.31
CA TYR A 26 -0.76 6.59 -0.98
C TYR A 26 0.31 5.49 -0.90
N VAL A 27 1.44 5.78 -0.22
CA VAL A 27 2.52 4.79 -0.02
C VAL A 27 1.99 3.57 0.74
N ARG A 28 1.27 3.81 1.84
CA ARG A 28 0.70 2.75 2.68
C ARG A 28 -0.29 1.88 1.91
N TYR A 29 -1.19 2.49 1.14
CA TYR A 29 -2.17 1.75 0.34
C TYR A 29 -1.50 0.89 -0.75
N CYS A 30 -0.41 1.36 -1.35
CA CYS A 30 0.39 0.55 -2.26
C CYS A 30 1.04 -0.64 -1.56
N GLU A 31 1.61 -0.46 -0.36
CA GLU A 31 2.18 -1.56 0.46
C GLU A 31 1.12 -2.61 0.80
N GLU A 32 -0.06 -2.16 1.22
CA GLU A 32 -1.17 -3.06 1.54
C GLU A 32 -1.70 -3.82 0.32
N GLY A 33 -1.62 -3.22 -0.87
CA GLY A 33 -1.95 -3.87 -2.14
C GLY A 33 -0.92 -4.92 -2.54
N GLU A 34 0.37 -4.59 -2.45
CA GLU A 34 1.49 -5.49 -2.72
C GLU A 34 1.47 -6.69 -1.77
N ALA A 35 1.26 -6.47 -0.47
CA ALA A 35 1.13 -7.53 0.53
C ALA A 35 -0.07 -8.44 0.22
N GLY A 36 -1.23 -7.86 -0.12
CA GLY A 36 -2.42 -8.62 -0.49
C GLY A 36 -2.22 -9.46 -1.76
N LEU A 37 -1.50 -8.93 -2.75
CA LEU A 37 -1.12 -9.70 -3.95
C LEU A 37 -0.20 -10.87 -3.60
N MET A 38 0.81 -10.65 -2.74
CA MET A 38 1.68 -11.74 -2.27
C MET A 38 0.89 -12.84 -1.57
N GLU A 39 -0.06 -12.48 -0.70
CA GLU A 39 -0.92 -13.45 -0.01
C GLU A 39 -1.77 -14.27 -0.97
N LEU A 40 -2.35 -13.63 -1.99
CA LEU A 40 -3.11 -14.32 -3.05
C LEU A 40 -2.25 -15.29 -3.86
N LEU A 41 -0.95 -15.00 -4.00
CA LEU A 41 0.02 -15.89 -4.65
C LEU A 41 0.54 -17.00 -3.71
N GLY A 42 0.04 -17.08 -2.47
CA GLY A 42 0.44 -18.08 -1.48
C GLY A 42 1.68 -17.69 -0.66
N PHE A 43 2.16 -16.45 -0.78
CA PHE A 43 3.29 -15.94 -0.04
C PHE A 43 2.84 -15.09 1.15
N SER A 44 3.46 -15.30 2.32
CA SER A 44 3.20 -14.45 3.49
C SER A 44 4.46 -13.69 3.88
N VAL A 45 4.44 -12.36 3.73
CA VAL A 45 5.53 -11.47 4.13
C VAL A 45 5.88 -11.67 5.60
N MET A 46 4.87 -11.81 6.45
CA MET A 46 5.05 -12.05 7.89
C MET A 46 5.73 -13.40 8.17
N ARG A 47 5.43 -14.44 7.39
CA ARG A 47 6.10 -15.74 7.52
C ARG A 47 7.58 -15.64 7.15
N PHE A 48 7.92 -14.97 6.06
CA PHE A 48 9.33 -14.74 5.67
C PHE A 48 10.09 -13.99 6.76
N TYR A 49 9.49 -12.94 7.31
CA TYR A 49 10.12 -12.16 8.37
C TYR A 49 10.34 -12.99 9.65
N ARG A 50 9.30 -13.68 10.14
CA ARG A 50 9.37 -14.40 11.42
C ARG A 50 10.19 -15.68 11.35
N ALA A 51 10.03 -16.48 10.30
CA ALA A 51 10.65 -17.80 10.20
C ALA A 51 12.05 -17.75 9.58
N GLN A 52 12.29 -16.83 8.64
CA GLN A 52 13.51 -16.81 7.82
C GLN A 52 14.34 -15.54 8.01
N ARG A 53 13.86 -14.57 8.80
CA ARG A 53 14.51 -13.26 9.01
C ARG A 53 14.74 -12.48 7.70
N ILE A 54 13.91 -12.73 6.69
CA ILE A 54 13.94 -12.03 5.41
C ILE A 54 12.97 -10.86 5.46
N SER A 55 13.43 -9.68 5.04
CA SER A 55 12.61 -8.48 4.90
C SER A 55 12.63 -7.99 3.45
N PHE A 56 11.56 -7.29 3.05
CA PHE A 56 11.39 -6.75 1.70
C PHE A 56 11.28 -5.22 1.77
N PRO A 57 12.39 -4.50 2.08
CA PRO A 57 12.35 -3.06 2.16
C PRO A 57 12.15 -2.45 0.77
N ARG A 58 11.24 -1.47 0.67
CA ARG A 58 11.08 -0.72 -0.57
C ARG A 58 12.31 0.17 -0.79
N ARG A 59 12.95 0.03 -1.95
CA ARG A 59 14.12 0.83 -2.31
C ARG A 59 13.76 2.21 -2.89
N ALA A 60 12.68 2.28 -3.66
CA ALA A 60 12.21 3.51 -4.29
C ALA A 60 10.70 3.42 -4.54
N ALA A 61 10.03 4.57 -4.55
CA ALA A 61 8.64 4.71 -4.96
C ALA A 61 8.51 5.97 -5.81
N ILE A 62 7.76 5.88 -6.90
CA ILE A 62 7.48 7.00 -7.80
C ILE A 62 5.97 7.09 -7.92
N PHE A 63 5.43 8.28 -7.64
CA PHE A 63 4.01 8.55 -7.71
C PHE A 63 3.75 9.69 -8.69
N GLU A 64 2.75 9.49 -9.54
CA GLU A 64 2.18 10.52 -10.37
C GLU A 64 0.75 10.78 -9.90
N TYR A 65 0.49 12.02 -9.48
CA TYR A 65 -0.80 12.42 -8.89
C TYR A 65 -1.66 13.12 -9.95
N PHE A 66 -2.59 12.39 -10.53
CA PHE A 66 -3.48 12.92 -11.59
C PHE A 66 -4.64 13.74 -11.04
N SER A 67 -5.20 13.35 -9.90
CA SER A 67 -6.31 14.05 -9.26
C SER A 67 -6.25 13.92 -7.73
N PRO A 68 -6.68 14.96 -6.99
CA PRO A 68 -6.81 14.86 -5.54
C PRO A 68 -7.92 13.86 -5.18
N VAL A 69 -7.66 13.03 -4.17
CA VAL A 69 -8.64 12.09 -3.63
C VAL A 69 -9.17 12.64 -2.31
N SER A 70 -10.49 12.64 -2.14
CA SER A 70 -11.17 13.04 -0.91
C SER A 70 -12.09 11.92 -0.41
N PRO A 71 -12.41 11.89 0.89
CA PRO A 71 -13.28 10.87 1.52
C PRO A 71 -14.70 10.81 0.93
#